data_AF-A0A415RHG8-F1
#
_entry.id   AF-A0A415RHG8-F1
#
_cell.length_a   1.000
_cell.length_b   1.000
_cell.length_c   1.000
_cell.angle_alpha   90.00
_cell.angle_beta   90.00
_cell.angle_gamma   90.00
#
_symmetry.space_group_name_H-M   'P 1'
#
loop_
_entity.id
_entity.type
_entity.pdbx_description
1 polymer ?
#
loop_
_entity_poly.entity_id
_entity_poly.type
_entity_poly.pdbx_seq_one_letter_code
_entity_poly.pdbx_strand_id
1 'polypeptide(L)' 'MDKQLIKDLIYGLTLASEVIGSFMIAVIVGIQLDRYFHTKPVWIIILLIFAFIHVMKILFKVGKK' A
#
# COMPACT_ATOMS: atom_id res chain seq x y z
N MET A 1 3.31 26.88 -17.53
CA MET A 1 3.47 25.62 -16.79
C MET A 1 2.10 25.23 -16.26
N ASP A 2 1.44 24.32 -16.96
CA ASP A 2 0.02 24.04 -16.83
C ASP A 2 -0.34 23.54 -15.42
N LYS A 3 -1.17 24.31 -14.72
CA LYS A 3 -1.68 23.98 -13.37
C LYS A 3 -2.29 22.57 -13.30
N GLN A 4 -2.78 22.06 -14.43
CA GLN A 4 -3.34 20.71 -14.59
C GLN A 4 -2.28 19.62 -14.34
N LEU A 5 -1.10 19.74 -14.96
CA LEU A 5 -0.01 18.75 -14.84
C LEU A 5 0.53 18.69 -13.42
N ILE A 6 0.63 19.84 -12.75
CA ILE A 6 1.06 19.90 -11.34
C ILE A 6 0.03 19.20 -10.44
N LYS A 7 -1.27 19.37 -10.72
CA LYS A 7 -2.35 18.74 -9.97
C LYS A 7 -2.35 17.22 -10.14
N ASP A 8 -2.16 16.73 -11.37
CA ASP A 8 -2.05 15.31 -11.65
C ASP A 8 -0.78 14.70 -11.04
N LEU A 9 0.34 15.43 -11.05
CA LEU A 9 1.58 15.01 -10.41
C LEU A 9 1.41 14.87 -8.89
N ILE A 10 0.79 15.86 -8.23
CA ILE A 10 0.49 15.81 -6.79
C ILE A 10 -0.49 14.67 -6.49
N TYR A 11 -1.47 14.44 -7.36
CA TYR A 11 -2.44 13.36 -7.19
C TYR A 11 -1.78 11.99 -7.30
N GLY A 12 -0.93 11.79 -8.32
CA GLY A 12 -0.13 10.58 -8.48
C GLY A 12 0.85 10.36 -7.32
N LEU A 13 1.48 11.43 -6.83
CA LEU A 13 2.38 11.37 -5.69
C LEU A 13 1.65 11.01 -4.38
N THR A 14 0.45 11.55 -4.18
CA THR A 14 -0.42 11.22 -3.04
C THR A 14 -0.88 9.77 -3.12
N LEU A 15 -1.24 9.30 -4.32
CA LEU A 15 -1.63 7.91 -4.52
C LEU A 15 -0.47 6.95 -4.24
N ALA A 16 0.72 7.28 -4.74
CA ALA A 16 1.93 6.52 -4.51
C ALA A 16 2.31 6.49 -3.03
N SER A 17 2.19 7.61 -2.31
CA SER A 17 2.47 7.66 -0.87
C SER A 17 1.47 6.85 -0.05
N GLU A 18 0.19 6.84 -0.44
CA GLU A 18 -0.85 6.03 0.21
C GLU A 18 -0.56 4.53 0.04
N VAL A 19 -0.16 4.11 -1.17
CA VAL A 19 0.24 2.73 -1.49
C VAL A 19 1.49 2.30 -0.73
N ILE A 20 2.54 3.13 -0.77
CA ILE A 20 3.81 2.85 -0.08
C ILE A 20 3.58 2.81 1.43
N GLY A 21 2.81 3.75 1.98
CA GLY A 21 2.47 3.81 3.40
C GLY A 21 1.69 2.58 3.87
N SER A 22 0.70 2.13 3.09
CA SER A 22 -0.06 0.91 3.39
C SER A 22 0.84 -0.34 3.42
N PHE A 23 1.75 -0.46 2.44
CA PHE A 23 2.74 -1.54 2.42
C PHE A 23 3.69 -1.50 3.61
N MET A 24 4.19 -0.32 3.96
CA MET A 24 5.13 -0.14 5.07
C MET A 24 4.49 -0.54 6.41
N ILE A 25 3.23 -0.13 6.64
CA ILE A 25 2.47 -0.51 7.83
C ILE A 25 2.22 -2.02 7.86
N ALA A 26 1.81 -2.61 6.73
CA ALA A 26 1.57 -4.06 6.65
C ALA A 26 2.82 -4.89 6.97
N VAL A 27 4.00 -4.45 6.50
CA VAL A 27 5.28 -5.10 6.81
C VAL A 27 5.65 -4.95 8.28
N ILE A 28 5.55 -3.74 8.86
CA ILE A 28 5.88 -3.50 10.27
C ILE A 28 4.98 -4.32 11.19
N VAL A 29 3.66 -4.27 10.95
CA VAL A 29 2.67 -5.04 11.70
C VAL A 29 2.91 -6.53 11.52
N GLY A 30 3.17 -6.98 10.29
CA GLY A 30 3.46 -8.37 9.98
C GLY A 30 4.67 -8.89 10.73
N ILE A 31 5.80 -8.16 10.75
CA ILE A 31 7.02 -8.55 11.46
C ILE A 31 6.78 -8.61 12.97
N GLN A 32 6.05 -7.66 13.54
CA GLN A 32 5.70 -7.70 14.95
C GLN A 32 4.81 -8.90 15.30
N LEU A 33 3.81 -9.19 14.45
CA LEU A 33 2.92 -10.34 14.65
C LEU A 33 3.68 -11.67 14.53
N ASP A 34 4.57 -11.77 13.55
CA ASP A 34 5.39 -12.97 13.33
C ASP A 34 6.30 -13.25 14.54
N ARG A 35 6.93 -12.19 15.08
CA ARG A 35 7.69 -12.28 16.35
C ARG A 35 6.82 -12.67 17.53
N TYR A 36 5.60 -12.12 17.64
CA TYR A 36 4.71 -12.38 18.76
C TYR A 36 4.20 -13.83 18.78
N PHE A 37 3.79 -14.35 17.63
CA PHE A 37 3.23 -15.70 17.53
C PHE A 37 4.28 -16.81 17.37
N HIS A 38 5.59 -16.48 17.39
CA HIS A 38 6.69 -17.42 17.12
C HIS A 38 6.46 -18.27 15.85
N THR A 39 5.64 -17.77 14.94
CA THR A 39 5.31 -18.47 13.71
C THR A 39 6.42 -18.13 12.73
N LYS A 40 6.75 -19.07 11.83
CA LYS A 40 7.53 -18.75 10.62
C LYS A 40 6.87 -17.56 9.88
N PRO A 41 7.58 -16.86 8.95
CA PRO A 41 7.12 -15.66 8.23
C PRO A 41 5.85 -15.86 7.39
N VAL A 42 4.74 -16.17 8.05
CA VAL A 42 3.44 -16.55 7.48
C VAL A 42 2.49 -15.38 7.64
N TRP A 43 2.52 -14.70 8.80
CA TRP A 43 1.70 -13.52 9.06
C TRP A 43 2.09 -12.35 8.18
N ILE A 44 3.39 -12.15 7.98
CA ILE A 44 3.91 -11.17 7.00
C ILE A 44 3.34 -11.46 5.62
N ILE A 45 3.40 -12.71 5.16
CA ILE A 45 2.94 -13.08 3.80
C ILE A 45 1.44 -12.81 3.65
N ILE A 46 0.62 -13.19 4.64
CA ILE A 46 -0.83 -12.96 4.62
C ILE A 46 -1.13 -11.45 4.60
N LEU A 47 -0.47 -10.65 5.44
CA LEU A 47 -0.63 -9.19 5.46
C LEU A 47 -0.16 -8.53 4.17
N LEU A 48 0.92 -9.04 3.56
CA LEU A 48 1.43 -8.55 2.28
C LEU A 48 0.43 -8.81 1.14
N ILE A 49 -0.19 -10.00 1.11
CA ILE A 49 -1.24 -10.34 0.14
C ILE A 49 -2.45 -9.40 0.33
N PHE A 50 -2.86 -9.16 1.57
CA PHE A 50 -3.95 -8.23 1.87
C PHE A 50 -3.62 -6.79 1.44
N ALA A 51 -2.40 -6.31 1.72
CA ALA A 51 -1.93 -5.01 1.27
C ALA A 51 -1.92 -4.92 -0.27
N PHE A 52 -1.47 -5.99 -0.94
CA PHE A 52 -1.46 -6.05 -2.41
C PHE A 52 -2.86 -5.98 -3.02
N ILE A 53 -3.83 -6.72 -2.45
CA ILE A 53 -5.24 -6.63 -2.87
C ILE A 53 -5.79 -5.22 -2.62
N HIS A 54 -5.44 -4.59 -1.49
CA HIS A 54 -5.86 -3.24 -1.17
C HIS A 54 -5.33 -2.22 -2.19
N VAL A 55 -4.05 -2.32 -2.55
CA VAL A 55 -3.40 -1.49 -3.57
C VAL A 55 -4.02 -1.71 -4.95
N MET A 56 -4.26 -2.96 -5.35
CA MET A 56 -4.98 -3.27 -6.59
C MET A 56 -6.37 -2.63 -6.61
N LYS A 57 -7.08 -2.63 -5.48
CA LYS A 57 -8.39 -1.99 -5.35
C LYS A 57 -8.31 -0.47 -5.49
N ILE A 58 -7.27 0.17 -4.92
CA ILE A 58 -7.02 1.61 -5.09
C ILE A 58 -6.70 1.94 -6.55
N LEU A 59 -5.79 1.19 -7.18
CA LEU A 59 -5.42 1.37 -8.59
C LEU A 59 -6.62 1.20 -9.53
N PHE A 60 -7.44 0.16 -9.34
CA PHE A 60 -8.63 -0.10 -10.15
C PHE A 60 -9.71 0.98 -9.96
N LYS A 61 -9.78 1.58 -8.77
CA LYS A 61 -10.70 2.68 -8.48
C LYS A 61 -10.25 4.00 -9.13
N VAL A 62 -8.95 4.21 -9.26
CA VAL A 62 -8.37 5.36 -9.97
C VAL A 62 -8.51 5.23 -11.49
N GLY A 63 -8.30 4.03 -12.05
CA GLY A 63 -8.44 3.80 -13.50
C GLY A 63 -9.88 3.87 -14.04
N LYS A 64 -10.87 4.02 -13.16
CA LYS A 64 -12.29 4.18 -13.53
C LYS A 64 -12.74 5.64 -13.67
N LYS A 65 -11.82 6.59 -13.49
CA LYS A 65 -12.06 8.02 -13.68
C LYS A 65 -11.63 8.48 -15.07
#